data_AF-A0A162J0A6-F1
#
_entry.id   AF-A0A162J0A6-F1
#
_cell.length_a   1.000
_cell.length_b   1.000
_cell.length_c   1.000
_cell.angle_alpha   90.00
_cell.angle_beta   90.00
_cell.angle_gamma   90.00
#
_symmetry.space_group_name_H-M   'P 1'
#
loop_
_entity.id
_entity.type
_entity.pdbx_description
1 polymer ?
#
loop_
_entity_poly.entity_id
_entity_poly.type
_entity_poly.pdbx_seq_one_letter_code
_entity_poly.pdbx_strand_id
1 'polypeptide(L)'
;MSDYGFSSKDLEEIEKEVLRLAKKYPKEARKFLGKQGNELKKKVKAKAKSKIGKKTGNYMKGFKRGKVYKYMGEEDTVRVYNNMPHAHLIEHGHIIKGRGKNGKEHGFKKGYHILEEAEKEFHDDFVKASDAFIDEILKNGGF
;
A
#
# COMPACT_ATOMS: atom_id res chain seq x y z
N MET A 1 -36.32 8.76 28.60
CA MET A 1 -35.43 9.39 27.61
C MET A 1 -34.62 8.28 26.99
N SER A 2 -34.73 8.08 25.69
CA SER A 2 -33.85 7.16 24.97
C SER A 2 -32.48 7.83 24.90
N ASP A 3 -31.52 7.34 25.70
CA ASP A 3 -30.13 7.74 25.58
C ASP A 3 -29.59 7.19 24.26
N TYR A 4 -29.59 8.05 23.24
CA TYR A 4 -28.90 7.80 21.98
C TYR A 4 -27.44 8.24 22.16
N GLY A 5 -26.56 7.27 22.35
CA GLY A 5 -25.11 7.48 22.42
C GLY A 5 -24.36 6.35 21.72
N PHE A 6 -23.22 6.68 21.14
CA PHE A 6 -22.29 5.70 20.58
C PHE A 6 -21.20 5.37 21.61
N SER A 7 -20.77 4.12 21.64
CA SER A 7 -19.74 3.59 22.52
C SER A 7 -18.65 2.89 21.71
N SER A 8 -17.53 2.56 22.34
CA SER A 8 -16.49 1.76 21.70
C SER A 8 -16.98 0.37 21.28
N LYS A 9 -18.03 -0.16 21.93
CA LYS A 9 -18.63 -1.45 21.57
C LYS A 9 -19.29 -1.40 20.19
N ASP A 10 -19.92 -0.27 19.84
CA ASP A 10 -20.53 -0.09 18.52
C ASP A 10 -19.47 -0.12 17.41
N LEU A 11 -18.27 0.42 17.68
CA LEU A 11 -17.13 0.33 16.76
C LEU A 11 -16.63 -1.11 16.59
N GLU A 12 -16.51 -1.87 17.68
CA GLU A 12 -16.12 -3.28 17.64
C GLU A 12 -17.13 -4.15 16.88
N GLU A 13 -18.43 -3.85 17.00
CA GLU A 13 -19.49 -4.55 16.27
C GLU A 13 -19.41 -4.28 14.77
N ILE A 14 -19.18 -3.02 14.37
CA ILE A 14 -18.96 -2.64 12.98
C ILE A 14 -17.72 -3.35 12.42
N GLU A 15 -16.60 -3.35 13.17
CA GLU A 15 -15.38 -4.05 12.75
C GLU A 15 -15.64 -5.54 12.51
N LYS A 16 -16.30 -6.21 13.45
CA LYS A 16 -16.67 -7.64 13.32
C LYS A 16 -17.55 -7.89 12.10
N GLU A 17 -18.50 -7.00 11.82
CA GLU A 17 -19.38 -7.13 10.65
C GLU A 17 -18.61 -6.95 9.34
N VAL A 18 -17.75 -5.95 9.23
CA VAL A 18 -16.90 -5.73 8.05
C VAL A 18 -16.00 -6.95 7.82
N LEU A 19 -15.36 -7.48 8.87
CA LEU A 19 -14.55 -8.69 8.79
C LEU A 19 -15.36 -9.91 8.37
N ARG A 20 -16.60 -10.04 8.87
CA ARG A 20 -17.53 -11.11 8.49
C ARG A 20 -17.88 -11.02 7.00
N LEU A 21 -18.19 -9.83 6.50
CA LEU A 21 -18.49 -9.62 5.08
C LEU A 21 -17.29 -9.96 4.20
N ALA A 22 -16.09 -9.52 4.56
CA ALA A 22 -14.87 -9.87 3.83
C ALA A 22 -14.64 -11.40 3.76
N LYS A 23 -14.95 -12.13 4.84
CA LYS A 23 -14.89 -13.60 4.88
C LYS A 23 -15.99 -14.27 4.05
N LYS A 24 -17.20 -13.70 4.00
CA LYS A 24 -18.33 -14.22 3.21
C LYS A 24 -18.13 -14.00 1.70
N TYR A 25 -17.44 -12.93 1.31
CA TYR A 25 -17.19 -12.54 -0.08
C TYR A 25 -15.67 -12.47 -0.41
N PRO A 26 -14.95 -13.60 -0.30
CA PRO A 26 -13.49 -13.62 -0.43
C PRO A 26 -13.00 -13.32 -1.85
N LYS A 27 -13.80 -13.64 -2.88
CA LYS A 27 -13.44 -13.36 -4.27
C LYS A 27 -13.49 -11.86 -4.55
N GLU A 28 -14.54 -11.21 -4.04
CA GLU A 28 -14.81 -9.78 -4.13
C GLU A 28 -13.74 -9.01 -3.36
N ALA A 29 -13.42 -9.43 -2.13
CA ALA A 29 -12.35 -8.84 -1.33
C ALA A 29 -10.99 -8.92 -2.04
N ARG A 30 -10.64 -10.08 -2.62
CA ARG A 30 -9.39 -10.24 -3.38
C ARG A 30 -9.38 -9.40 -4.66
N LYS A 31 -10.52 -9.26 -5.34
CA LYS A 31 -10.65 -8.37 -6.52
C LYS A 31 -10.48 -6.91 -6.12
N PHE A 32 -11.09 -6.49 -5.02
CA PHE A 32 -10.96 -5.17 -4.42
C PHE A 32 -9.49 -4.84 -4.11
N LEU A 33 -8.81 -5.68 -3.33
CA LEU A 33 -7.39 -5.51 -3.01
C LEU A 33 -6.52 -5.48 -4.28
N GLY A 34 -6.78 -6.35 -5.25
CA GLY A 34 -6.09 -6.31 -6.53
C GLY A 34 -6.24 -4.99 -7.28
N LYS A 35 -7.43 -4.37 -7.23
CA LYS A 35 -7.71 -3.03 -7.78
C LYS A 35 -6.96 -1.95 -6.99
N GLN A 36 -7.06 -1.95 -5.65
CA GLN A 36 -6.38 -0.96 -4.81
C GLN A 36 -4.87 -1.01 -4.95
N GLY A 37 -4.27 -2.20 -5.03
CA GLY A 37 -2.84 -2.33 -5.32
C GLY A 37 -2.42 -1.75 -6.68
N ASN A 38 -3.31 -1.74 -7.68
CA ASN A 38 -3.02 -1.06 -8.94
C ASN A 38 -3.11 0.46 -8.83
N GLU A 39 -4.06 0.99 -8.05
CA GLU A 39 -4.17 2.43 -7.78
C GLU A 39 -2.97 2.93 -6.96
N LEU A 40 -2.59 2.22 -5.89
CA LEU A 40 -1.36 2.50 -5.13
C LEU A 40 -0.13 2.50 -6.05
N LYS A 41 0.00 1.51 -6.95
CA LYS A 41 1.10 1.47 -7.93
C LYS A 41 1.12 2.70 -8.84
N LYS A 42 -0.03 3.25 -9.22
CA LYS A 42 -0.09 4.51 -10.00
C LYS A 42 0.40 5.69 -9.16
N LYS A 43 -0.06 5.81 -7.91
CA LYS A 43 0.37 6.86 -6.96
C LYS A 43 1.87 6.81 -6.71
N VAL A 44 2.41 5.62 -6.42
CA VAL A 44 3.86 5.37 -6.27
C VAL A 44 4.63 5.84 -7.50
N LYS A 45 4.17 5.54 -8.72
CA LYS A 45 4.83 6.01 -9.95
C LYS A 45 4.74 7.52 -10.13
N ALA A 46 3.61 8.14 -9.79
CA ALA A 46 3.48 9.60 -9.86
C ALA A 46 4.44 10.28 -8.88
N LYS A 47 4.50 9.79 -7.64
CA LYS A 47 5.40 10.25 -6.58
C LYS A 47 6.87 10.06 -6.94
N ALA A 48 7.23 8.89 -7.46
CA ALA A 48 8.57 8.62 -7.97
C ALA A 48 8.97 9.68 -9.01
N LYS A 49 8.09 9.92 -10.01
CA LYS A 49 8.35 10.87 -11.09
C LYS A 49 8.52 12.31 -10.57
N SER A 50 7.75 12.73 -9.56
CA SER A 50 7.87 14.08 -8.99
C SER A 50 9.17 14.27 -8.21
N LYS A 51 9.61 13.26 -7.45
CA LYS A 51 10.79 13.37 -6.59
C LYS A 51 12.13 13.14 -7.31
N ILE A 52 12.20 12.21 -8.25
CA ILE A 52 13.48 11.77 -8.85
C ILE A 52 13.63 12.15 -10.33
N GLY A 53 12.56 12.65 -10.96
CA GLY A 53 12.54 12.97 -12.39
C GLY A 53 12.73 11.74 -13.30
N LYS A 54 13.24 11.96 -14.52
CA LYS A 54 13.39 10.94 -15.57
C LYS A 54 14.73 10.18 -15.58
N LYS A 55 15.70 10.53 -14.72
CA LYS A 55 17.10 10.08 -14.84
C LYS A 55 17.44 8.73 -14.19
N THR A 56 16.47 7.95 -13.73
CA THR A 56 16.72 6.74 -12.91
C THR A 56 16.75 5.42 -13.71
N GLY A 57 16.94 5.49 -15.03
CA GLY A 57 17.06 4.31 -15.89
C GLY A 57 15.82 3.41 -15.83
N ASN A 58 15.99 2.16 -15.38
CA ASN A 58 14.92 1.17 -15.29
C ASN A 58 14.09 1.25 -13.98
N TYR A 59 14.43 2.11 -13.02
CA TYR A 59 13.73 2.24 -11.73
C TYR A 59 12.20 2.34 -11.90
N MET A 60 11.73 3.21 -12.79
CA MET A 60 10.30 3.43 -13.03
C MET A 60 9.57 2.19 -13.58
N LYS A 61 10.29 1.32 -14.30
CA LYS A 61 9.76 0.05 -14.83
C LYS A 61 9.65 -1.03 -13.76
N GLY A 62 10.39 -0.88 -12.65
CA GLY A 62 10.47 -1.84 -11.57
C GLY A 62 9.27 -1.88 -10.64
N PHE A 63 8.42 -0.84 -10.64
CA PHE A 63 7.21 -0.83 -9.81
C PHE A 63 6.18 -1.86 -10.27
N LYS A 64 5.89 -2.81 -9.39
CA LYS A 64 4.95 -3.91 -9.61
C LYS A 64 3.97 -3.99 -8.43
N ARG A 65 2.79 -4.53 -8.73
CA ARG A 65 1.79 -4.95 -7.75
C ARG A 65 1.85 -6.47 -7.66
N GLY A 66 2.11 -7.01 -6.48
CA GLY A 66 2.12 -8.45 -6.22
C GLY A 66 0.73 -9.07 -6.32
N LYS A 67 0.63 -10.40 -6.48
CA LYS A 67 -0.67 -11.08 -6.34
C LYS A 67 -1.21 -10.87 -4.93
N VAL A 68 -2.54 -10.92 -4.74
CA VAL A 68 -3.12 -10.95 -3.40
C VAL A 68 -2.72 -12.27 -2.74
N TYR A 69 -2.11 -12.21 -1.56
CA TYR A 69 -1.57 -13.35 -0.82
C TYR A 69 -2.00 -13.29 0.64
N LYS A 70 -1.86 -14.40 1.37
CA LYS A 70 -2.12 -14.44 2.81
C LYS A 70 -0.86 -13.99 3.56
N TYR A 71 -0.93 -12.84 4.22
CA TYR A 71 0.09 -12.38 5.15
C TYR A 71 -0.17 -13.01 6.52
N MET A 72 0.90 -13.48 7.16
CA MET A 72 0.84 -14.22 8.44
C MET A 72 -0.20 -15.35 8.48
N GLY A 73 -0.51 -15.95 7.32
CA GLY A 73 -1.46 -17.08 7.20
C GLY A 73 -2.94 -16.69 7.07
N GLU A 74 -3.34 -15.47 7.46
CA GLU A 74 -4.76 -15.14 7.63
C GLU A 74 -5.22 -13.94 6.78
N GLU A 75 -4.37 -12.93 6.64
CA GLU A 75 -4.76 -11.63 6.08
C GLU A 75 -4.58 -11.57 4.57
N ASP A 76 -5.67 -11.38 3.80
CA ASP A 76 -5.54 -11.10 2.38
C ASP A 76 -4.88 -9.74 2.18
N THR A 77 -3.67 -9.76 1.62
CA THR A 77 -2.79 -8.60 1.49
C THR A 77 -2.35 -8.42 0.04
N VAL A 78 -2.23 -7.17 -0.39
CA VAL A 78 -1.61 -6.79 -1.66
C VAL A 78 -0.43 -5.87 -1.38
N ARG A 79 0.72 -6.15 -2.00
CA ARG A 79 1.90 -5.30 -1.89
C ARG A 79 2.22 -4.60 -3.20
N VAL A 80 2.72 -3.38 -3.11
CA VAL A 80 3.40 -2.69 -4.22
C VAL A 80 4.88 -2.61 -3.87
N TYR A 81 5.73 -2.96 -4.82
CA TYR A 81 7.18 -3.03 -4.61
C TYR A 81 7.93 -2.62 -5.87
N ASN A 82 9.23 -2.35 -5.73
CA ASN A 82 10.12 -2.13 -6.85
C ASN A 82 11.16 -3.26 -6.92
N ASN A 83 11.23 -3.97 -8.05
CA ASN A 83 12.10 -5.12 -8.22
C ASN A 83 13.47 -4.79 -8.83
N MET A 84 13.81 -3.50 -9.00
CA MET A 84 15.12 -3.13 -9.52
C MET A 84 16.22 -3.29 -8.45
N PRO A 85 17.42 -3.78 -8.80
CA PRO A 85 18.49 -4.01 -7.82
C PRO A 85 18.86 -2.78 -6.98
N HIS A 86 18.80 -1.59 -7.58
CA HIS A 86 19.13 -0.32 -6.93
C HIS A 86 17.93 0.36 -6.25
N ALA A 87 16.75 -0.27 -6.21
CA ALA A 87 15.55 0.37 -5.67
C ALA A 87 15.65 0.67 -4.18
N HIS A 88 16.20 -0.25 -3.38
CA HIS A 88 16.39 -0.06 -1.95
C HIS A 88 17.33 1.11 -1.62
N LEU A 89 18.35 1.34 -2.47
CA LEU A 89 19.28 2.48 -2.34
C LEU A 89 18.59 3.83 -2.57
N ILE A 90 17.56 3.86 -3.41
CA ILE A 90 16.72 5.04 -3.66
C ILE A 90 15.70 5.20 -2.54
N GLU A 91 15.14 4.10 -2.05
CA GLU A 91 14.10 4.11 -1.02
C GLU A 91 14.67 4.54 0.34
N HIS A 92 15.70 3.84 0.82
CA HIS A 92 16.23 3.99 2.19
C HIS A 92 17.53 4.80 2.24
N GLY A 93 18.16 5.06 1.09
CA GLY A 93 19.47 5.69 1.02
C GLY A 93 20.61 4.69 1.11
N HIS A 94 21.84 5.19 1.03
CA HIS A 94 23.05 4.36 1.08
C HIS A 94 24.30 5.18 1.37
N ILE A 95 25.32 4.49 1.87
CA ILE A 95 26.67 5.05 2.04
C ILE A 95 27.32 5.22 0.66
N ILE A 96 27.90 6.39 0.43
CA ILE A 96 28.68 6.71 -0.76
C ILE A 96 30.12 6.24 -0.51
N LYS A 97 30.55 5.22 -1.26
CA LYS A 97 31.94 4.74 -1.22
C LYS A 97 32.73 5.29 -2.40
N GLY A 98 33.99 5.63 -2.15
CA GLY A 98 34.93 6.10 -3.17
C GLY A 98 35.27 4.99 -4.15
N ARG A 99 35.62 5.34 -5.39
CA ARG A 99 35.99 4.39 -6.46
C ARG A 99 37.36 3.72 -6.28
N GLY A 100 38.13 4.08 -5.25
CA GLY A 100 39.46 3.53 -4.98
C GLY A 100 39.43 2.18 -4.26
N LYS A 101 40.55 1.42 -4.32
CA LYS A 101 40.71 0.08 -3.71
C LYS A 101 40.40 0.02 -2.21
N ASN A 102 40.44 1.15 -1.50
CA ASN A 102 40.28 1.20 -0.05
C ASN A 102 38.83 1.49 0.39
N GLY A 103 37.90 1.70 -0.55
CA GLY A 103 36.46 1.82 -0.25
C GLY A 103 36.08 2.91 0.75
N LYS A 104 36.91 3.96 0.91
CA LYS A 104 36.68 5.04 1.88
C LYS A 104 35.26 5.60 1.74
N GLU A 105 34.61 5.80 2.87
CA GLU A 105 33.27 6.38 2.94
C GLU A 105 33.36 7.89 2.77
N HIS A 106 32.50 8.45 1.90
CA HIS A 106 32.45 9.88 1.58
C HIS A 106 31.13 10.53 2.02
N GLY A 107 30.28 9.81 2.73
CA GLY A 107 29.02 10.31 3.29
C GLY A 107 27.84 9.38 3.03
N PHE A 108 26.65 9.84 3.40
CA PHE A 108 25.40 9.11 3.24
C PHE A 108 24.45 9.85 2.28
N LYS A 109 23.95 9.15 1.28
CA LYS A 109 22.88 9.64 0.41
C LYS A 109 21.55 9.27 1.02
N LYS A 110 20.76 10.28 1.43
CA LYS A 110 19.42 10.09 1.98
C LYS A 110 18.47 9.44 0.97
N GLY A 111 17.65 8.52 1.46
CA GLY A 111 16.56 7.90 0.70
C GLY A 111 15.42 8.88 0.40
N TYR A 112 14.61 8.54 -0.60
CA TYR A 112 13.45 9.33 -1.00
C TYR A 112 12.14 8.84 -0.39
N HIS A 113 12.12 7.63 0.21
CA HIS A 113 10.94 7.04 0.85
C HIS A 113 9.70 7.07 -0.04
N ILE A 114 9.86 6.68 -1.31
CA ILE A 114 8.81 6.83 -2.33
C ILE A 114 7.62 5.92 -2.04
N LEU A 115 7.89 4.66 -1.68
CA LEU A 115 6.83 3.69 -1.40
C LEU A 115 6.10 4.08 -0.12
N GLU A 116 6.85 4.40 0.92
CA GLU A 116 6.31 4.78 2.24
C GLU A 116 5.44 6.04 2.15
N GLU A 117 5.92 7.11 1.51
CA GLU A 117 5.12 8.34 1.39
C GLU A 117 3.90 8.15 0.50
N ALA A 118 4.01 7.39 -0.59
CA ALA A 118 2.88 7.15 -1.47
C ALA A 118 1.81 6.26 -0.81
N GLU A 119 2.20 5.33 0.06
CA GLU A 119 1.27 4.55 0.88
C GLU A 119 0.52 5.44 1.87
N LYS A 120 1.24 6.29 2.61
CA LYS A 120 0.65 7.27 3.53
C LYS A 120 -0.36 8.18 2.83
N GLU A 121 0.00 8.73 1.68
CA GLU A 121 -0.89 9.59 0.88
C GLU A 121 -2.08 8.84 0.27
N PHE A 122 -1.97 7.53 0.06
CA PHE A 122 -3.04 6.71 -0.51
C PHE A 122 -4.03 6.21 0.55
N HIS A 123 -3.71 6.32 1.84
CA HIS A 123 -4.54 5.78 2.92
C HIS A 123 -5.99 6.26 2.85
N ASP A 124 -6.21 7.56 2.70
CA ASP A 124 -7.56 8.13 2.63
C ASP A 124 -8.34 7.66 1.39
N ASP A 125 -7.65 7.51 0.25
CA ASP A 125 -8.26 6.97 -0.98
C ASP A 125 -8.65 5.50 -0.80
N PHE A 126 -7.84 4.74 -0.06
CA PHE A 126 -8.13 3.34 0.27
C PHE A 126 -9.33 3.19 1.22
N VAL A 127 -9.41 4.03 2.27
CA VAL A 127 -10.53 4.03 3.22
C VAL A 127 -11.84 4.34 2.48
N LYS A 128 -11.88 5.42 1.69
CA LYS A 128 -13.06 5.76 0.87
C LYS A 128 -13.47 4.65 -0.08
N ALA A 129 -12.50 3.97 -0.69
CA ALA A 129 -12.79 2.85 -1.57
C ALA A 129 -13.31 1.62 -0.82
N SER A 130 -12.89 1.43 0.44
CA SER A 130 -13.36 0.34 1.31
C SER A 130 -14.82 0.56 1.72
N ASP A 131 -15.21 1.78 2.06
CA ASP A 131 -16.61 2.12 2.37
C ASP A 131 -17.53 1.83 1.17
N ALA A 132 -17.12 2.30 -0.02
CA ALA A 132 -17.87 2.04 -1.25
C ALA A 132 -17.97 0.54 -1.59
N PHE A 133 -16.94 -0.24 -1.25
CA PHE A 133 -16.93 -1.69 -1.43
C PHE A 133 -17.88 -2.40 -0.45
N ILE A 134 -17.93 -1.97 0.81
CA ILE A 134 -18.87 -2.48 1.80
C ILE A 134 -20.30 -2.22 1.34
N ASP A 135 -20.60 -0.99 0.89
CA ASP A 135 -21.91 -0.63 0.33
C ASP A 135 -22.31 -1.51 -0.87
N GLU A 136 -21.36 -1.80 -1.77
CA GLU A 136 -21.59 -2.67 -2.93
C GLU A 136 -21.92 -4.11 -2.50
N ILE A 137 -21.19 -4.65 -1.52
CA ILE A 137 -21.44 -5.98 -0.97
C ILE A 137 -22.83 -6.05 -0.32
N LEU A 138 -23.17 -5.06 0.50
CA LEU A 138 -24.45 -5.01 1.20
C LEU A 138 -25.62 -4.98 0.21
N LYS A 139 -25.52 -4.17 -0.85
CA LYS A 139 -26.56 -4.09 -1.91
C LYS A 139 -26.71 -5.37 -2.72
N ASN A 140 -25.63 -6.11 -2.94
CA ASN A 140 -25.61 -7.31 -3.80
C ASN A 140 -25.96 -8.63 -3.06
N GLY A 141 -26.47 -8.57 -1.83
CA GLY A 141 -26.90 -9.76 -1.08
C GLY A 141 -26.57 -9.74 0.41
N GLY A 142 -26.46 -8.54 1.00
CA GLY A 142 -26.38 -8.35 2.44
C GLY A 142 -27.76 -8.31 3.09
N PHE A 143 -28.58 -9.33 2.86
CA PHE A 143 -29.57 -9.98 3.76
C PHE A 143 -30.12 -11.20 3.02
#